data_AF-A0A2C6AA80-F1
#
_entry.id   AF-A0A2C6AA80-F1
#
_cell.length_a   1.000
_cell.length_b   1.000
_cell.length_c   1.000
_cell.angle_alpha   90.00
_cell.angle_beta   90.00
_cell.angle_gamma   90.00
#
_symmetry.space_group_name_H-M   'P 1'
#
loop_
_entity.id
_entity.type
_entity.pdbx_description
1 polymer ?
#
loop_
_entity_poly.entity_id
_entity_poly.type
_entity_poly.pdbx_seq_one_letter_code
_entity_poly.pdbx_strand_id
1 'polypeptide(L)'
;MWSTVEFGGRAKYLVSFISGEKTDIYGHGTHIAGIIGGNTYGVAKKTDIYGVKVLDKKNEGMVDGFIKGLDYVATHQAKMRKQGKCKKGVVINMSISTPPSKILNDAVTKLINKNVFLAVSAGNAGILASKRSPAQGSIACVVGGTNENDKLYSDPARGLSSNYGKRVDIFAPGQDILSAASNAATGGGDSPGYMSGTSQAVPHVVGIAALLAAKEGLSGTKALCDRIKQLGTKDVIVNQKKNTVNLMAYNGAEDEPSNETIEQDFCDANTKEGCSPQIEKPFTVQDAVTTGEDPNACSHFKRLHIQLVTAGHIVAGTWDYVNINFGKENTLLAKSPARKEVDEVDIDPRKGFGATDGKIRVSDIKKFTLSLSEDKKGHNPDWWRLKGITLVGTCAGSGRMAQITRFAELYKWMERSDQTDSFTGEIKIEEWQWQSEDKDTATLAVQPPGRPDACSHFKLLEAELKLGNGYFEGTWDDIELCFDGRPKCHILAREPEHGTDRTTPVNLKEIFGSEVIPAPGFRAIKVYSKTGANRSNADTDWWKYDGITLRGHCQGSPRVVEALKFANKDEWVIRKENDYRTQIASGELAANEWRWVKKD
;
A
#
# COMPACT_ATOMS: atom_id res chain seq x y z
N MET A 1 -5.53 1.03 -32.44
CA MET A 1 -5.20 -0.08 -31.51
C MET A 1 -5.73 0.29 -30.13
N TRP A 2 -6.25 -0.69 -29.39
CA TRP A 2 -6.39 -0.59 -27.94
C TRP A 2 -4.97 -0.61 -27.36
N SER A 3 -4.67 0.16 -26.31
CA SER A 3 -3.32 0.25 -25.74
C SER A 3 -2.71 -1.14 -25.52
N THR A 4 -1.65 -1.48 -26.25
CA THR A 4 -1.07 -2.83 -26.24
C THR A 4 -0.40 -3.15 -24.91
N VAL A 5 0.13 -2.13 -24.23
CA VAL A 5 0.82 -2.24 -22.94
C VAL A 5 -0.17 -2.50 -21.81
N GLU A 6 -1.25 -1.71 -21.73
CA GLU A 6 -2.19 -1.80 -20.60
C GLU A 6 -2.98 -3.12 -20.60
N PHE A 7 -3.26 -3.67 -21.78
CA PHE A 7 -4.09 -4.87 -21.88
C PHE A 7 -3.30 -6.16 -22.09
N GLY A 8 -2.00 -6.11 -22.41
CA GLY A 8 -1.16 -7.30 -22.57
C GLY A 8 -1.75 -8.36 -23.52
N GLY A 9 -2.43 -7.94 -24.59
CA GLY A 9 -3.11 -8.84 -25.55
C GLY A 9 -4.49 -9.38 -25.11
N ARG A 10 -4.97 -9.06 -23.90
CA ARG A 10 -6.29 -9.49 -23.40
C ARG A 10 -7.47 -8.72 -24.00
N ALA A 11 -7.21 -7.50 -24.51
CA ALA A 11 -8.23 -6.71 -25.20
C ALA A 11 -8.36 -7.12 -26.67
N LYS A 12 -9.57 -7.53 -27.06
CA LYS A 12 -9.91 -7.98 -28.41
C LYS A 12 -11.02 -7.12 -28.98
N TYR A 13 -10.76 -6.52 -30.13
CA TYR A 13 -11.82 -5.91 -30.92
C TYR A 13 -12.71 -7.01 -31.52
N LEU A 14 -14.03 -6.88 -31.38
CA LEU A 14 -14.99 -7.82 -31.96
C LEU A 14 -15.67 -7.25 -33.20
N VAL A 15 -16.33 -6.10 -33.07
CA VAL A 15 -17.15 -5.52 -34.13
C VAL A 15 -17.35 -4.03 -33.90
N SER A 16 -17.63 -3.30 -34.98
CA SER A 16 -18.05 -1.90 -34.97
C SER A 16 -19.34 -1.75 -35.76
N PHE A 17 -20.27 -0.99 -35.19
CA PHE A 17 -21.51 -0.56 -35.82
C PHE A 17 -21.44 0.90 -36.30
N ILE A 18 -20.23 1.49 -36.27
CA ILE A 18 -19.96 2.82 -36.81
C ILE A 18 -19.26 2.65 -38.16
N SER A 19 -19.85 3.22 -39.21
CA SER A 19 -19.32 3.12 -40.57
C SER A 19 -17.90 3.66 -40.66
N GLY A 20 -16.99 2.89 -41.23
CA GLY A 20 -15.59 3.29 -41.45
C GLY A 20 -14.69 3.30 -40.22
N GLU A 21 -15.21 3.11 -39.00
CA GLU A 21 -14.40 3.19 -37.78
C GLU A 21 -14.19 1.80 -37.14
N LYS A 22 -12.94 1.35 -37.04
CA LYS A 22 -12.59 0.04 -36.45
C LYS A 22 -11.81 0.14 -35.13
N THR A 23 -11.52 1.34 -34.67
CA THR A 23 -10.73 1.60 -33.45
C THR A 23 -11.43 2.63 -32.57
N ASP A 24 -11.04 2.69 -31.30
CA ASP A 24 -11.46 3.76 -30.40
C ASP A 24 -10.68 5.04 -30.69
N ILE A 25 -11.31 5.93 -31.46
CA ILE A 25 -10.72 7.22 -31.86
C ILE A 25 -10.84 8.25 -30.74
N TYR A 26 -11.96 8.24 -30.02
CA TYR A 26 -12.23 9.21 -28.95
C TYR A 26 -11.44 8.91 -27.66
N GLY A 27 -11.24 7.63 -27.34
CA GLY A 27 -10.48 7.19 -26.16
C GLY A 27 -11.33 6.78 -24.96
N HIS A 28 -12.64 7.04 -24.98
CA HIS A 28 -13.56 6.68 -23.90
C HIS A 28 -13.61 5.17 -23.69
N GLY A 29 -13.75 4.39 -24.77
CA GLY A 29 -13.81 2.94 -24.67
C GLY A 29 -12.54 2.33 -24.08
N THR A 30 -11.38 2.88 -24.43
CA THR A 30 -10.06 2.48 -23.93
C THR A 30 -9.92 2.82 -22.45
N HIS A 31 -10.36 4.02 -22.05
CA HIS A 31 -10.38 4.45 -20.65
C HIS A 31 -11.26 3.55 -19.79
N ILE A 32 -12.47 3.24 -20.25
CA ILE A 32 -13.39 2.32 -19.57
C ILE A 32 -12.79 0.91 -19.49
N ALA A 33 -12.22 0.39 -20.58
CA ALA A 33 -11.57 -0.92 -20.59
C ALA A 33 -10.39 -0.99 -19.60
N GLY A 34 -9.61 0.09 -19.50
CA GLY A 34 -8.50 0.20 -18.53
C GLY A 34 -8.97 0.08 -17.08
N ILE A 35 -10.09 0.72 -16.72
CA ILE A 35 -10.65 0.62 -15.35
C ILE A 35 -11.17 -0.80 -15.07
N ILE A 36 -11.76 -1.47 -16.07
CA ILE A 36 -12.27 -2.84 -15.88
C ILE A 36 -11.12 -3.82 -15.66
N GLY A 37 -10.10 -3.77 -16.52
CA GLY A 37 -9.11 -4.85 -16.56
C GLY A 37 -7.77 -4.47 -17.17
N GLY A 38 -7.37 -3.20 -17.10
CA GLY A 38 -5.98 -2.82 -17.36
C GLY A 38 -5.01 -3.46 -16.37
N ASN A 39 -3.75 -3.65 -16.77
CA ASN A 39 -2.69 -4.17 -15.90
C ASN A 39 -2.40 -3.22 -14.73
N THR A 40 -2.42 -1.92 -15.00
CA THR A 40 -2.08 -0.85 -14.06
C THR A 40 -3.33 -0.39 -13.32
N TYR A 41 -4.36 -0.02 -14.07
CA TYR A 41 -5.54 0.69 -13.54
C TYR A 41 -6.77 -0.21 -13.32
N GLY A 42 -6.68 -1.48 -13.73
CA GLY A 42 -7.84 -2.37 -13.75
C GLY A 42 -8.22 -2.91 -12.38
N VAL A 43 -9.53 -2.94 -12.12
CA VAL A 43 -10.10 -3.64 -10.96
C VAL A 43 -9.97 -5.16 -11.12
N ALA A 44 -10.23 -5.71 -12.31
CA ALA A 44 -10.12 -7.13 -12.63
C ALA A 44 -8.98 -7.40 -13.62
N LYS A 45 -7.73 -7.20 -13.18
CA LYS A 45 -6.51 -7.19 -14.01
C LYS A 45 -6.30 -8.42 -14.92
N LYS A 46 -6.88 -9.57 -14.58
CA LYS A 46 -6.74 -10.83 -15.35
C LYS A 46 -7.92 -11.13 -16.28
N THR A 47 -8.88 -10.21 -16.44
CA THR A 47 -10.04 -10.45 -17.32
C THR A 47 -9.69 -10.28 -18.79
N ASP A 48 -10.33 -11.08 -19.66
CA ASP A 48 -10.37 -10.79 -21.10
C ASP A 48 -11.34 -9.63 -21.35
N ILE A 49 -10.99 -8.73 -22.27
CA ILE A 49 -11.79 -7.56 -22.62
C ILE A 49 -12.21 -7.67 -24.09
N TYR A 50 -13.49 -7.43 -24.37
CA TYR A 50 -14.05 -7.51 -25.70
C TYR A 50 -14.70 -6.19 -26.11
N GLY A 51 -14.13 -5.54 -27.11
CA GLY A 51 -14.59 -4.25 -27.62
C GLY A 51 -15.70 -4.37 -28.65
N VAL A 52 -16.88 -3.81 -28.35
CA VAL A 52 -18.02 -3.65 -29.27
C VAL A 52 -18.26 -2.17 -29.47
N LYS A 53 -17.92 -1.64 -30.65
CA LYS A 53 -17.97 -0.20 -30.91
C LYS A 53 -19.36 0.21 -31.38
N VAL A 54 -19.98 1.08 -30.60
CA VAL A 54 -21.32 1.64 -30.85
C VAL A 54 -21.37 3.16 -30.72
N LEU A 55 -20.24 3.79 -30.38
CA LEU A 55 -20.04 5.24 -30.33
C LEU A 55 -18.98 5.62 -31.37
N ASP A 56 -19.17 6.74 -32.04
CA ASP A 56 -18.29 7.28 -33.07
C ASP A 56 -17.09 8.04 -32.48
N LYS A 57 -16.28 8.67 -33.34
CA LYS A 57 -15.13 9.49 -32.92
C LYS A 57 -15.46 10.73 -32.09
N LYS A 58 -16.73 11.15 -32.01
CA LYS A 58 -17.20 12.26 -31.16
C LYS A 58 -17.83 11.75 -29.86
N ASN A 59 -17.75 10.45 -29.61
CA ASN A 59 -18.42 9.78 -28.49
C ASN A 59 -19.95 9.81 -28.58
N GLU A 60 -20.49 9.88 -29.81
CA GLU A 60 -21.92 9.93 -30.10
C GLU A 60 -22.38 8.59 -30.69
N GLY A 61 -23.64 8.21 -30.47
CA GLY A 61 -24.21 6.99 -31.04
C GLY A 61 -25.73 6.99 -31.01
N MET A 62 -26.31 6.11 -31.82
CA MET A 62 -27.76 5.98 -31.99
C MET A 62 -28.28 4.72 -31.31
N VAL A 63 -29.55 4.76 -30.90
CA VAL A 63 -30.22 3.65 -30.20
C VAL A 63 -30.21 2.37 -31.02
N ASP A 64 -30.34 2.44 -32.34
CA ASP A 64 -30.29 1.27 -33.22
C ASP A 64 -28.91 0.59 -33.19
N GLY A 65 -27.82 1.36 -33.16
CA GLY A 65 -26.45 0.89 -32.99
C GLY A 65 -26.24 0.21 -31.64
N PHE A 66 -26.82 0.76 -30.56
CA PHE A 66 -26.78 0.13 -29.24
C PHE A 66 -27.50 -1.22 -29.23
N ILE A 67 -28.69 -1.31 -29.84
CA ILE A 67 -29.45 -2.56 -29.94
C ILE A 67 -28.69 -3.61 -30.75
N LYS A 68 -28.13 -3.23 -31.91
CA LYS A 68 -27.29 -4.12 -32.74
C LYS A 68 -26.08 -4.64 -31.96
N GLY A 69 -25.46 -3.79 -31.15
CA GLY A 69 -24.38 -4.16 -30.24
C GLY A 69 -24.82 -5.20 -29.20
N LEU A 70 -25.96 -4.97 -28.54
CA LEU A 70 -26.52 -5.90 -27.55
C LEU A 70 -26.89 -7.26 -28.16
N ASP A 71 -27.48 -7.28 -29.35
CA ASP A 71 -27.80 -8.51 -30.09
C ASP A 71 -26.55 -9.30 -30.50
N TYR A 72 -25.50 -8.59 -30.95
CA TYR A 72 -24.22 -9.21 -31.23
C TYR A 72 -23.62 -9.84 -29.97
N VAL A 73 -23.61 -9.11 -28.85
CA VAL A 73 -23.12 -9.63 -27.57
C VAL A 73 -23.91 -10.86 -27.14
N ALA A 74 -25.25 -10.84 -27.24
CA ALA A 74 -26.12 -11.98 -26.94
C ALA A 74 -25.73 -13.25 -27.71
N THR A 75 -25.40 -13.10 -28.99
CA THR A 75 -25.02 -14.22 -29.88
C THR A 75 -23.58 -14.67 -29.62
N HIS A 76 -22.66 -13.72 -29.48
CA HIS A 76 -21.24 -13.99 -29.26
C HIS A 76 -20.99 -14.70 -27.94
N GLN A 77 -21.60 -14.23 -26.83
CA GLN A 77 -21.43 -14.87 -25.53
C GLN A 77 -21.93 -16.32 -25.53
N ALA A 78 -23.05 -16.60 -26.22
CA ALA A 78 -23.61 -17.94 -26.30
C ALA A 78 -22.67 -18.88 -27.05
N LYS A 79 -22.06 -18.39 -28.14
CA LYS A 79 -21.02 -19.12 -28.89
C LYS A 79 -19.79 -19.40 -28.02
N MET A 80 -19.28 -18.40 -27.29
CA MET A 80 -18.11 -18.57 -26.42
C MET A 80 -18.36 -19.60 -25.32
N ARG A 81 -19.54 -19.56 -24.68
CA ARG A 81 -19.95 -20.55 -23.68
C ARG A 81 -20.02 -21.97 -24.23
N LYS A 82 -20.60 -22.15 -25.44
CA LYS A 82 -20.62 -23.45 -26.14
C LYS A 82 -19.23 -23.98 -26.45
N GLN A 83 -18.26 -23.10 -26.67
CA GLN A 83 -16.84 -23.45 -26.87
C GLN A 83 -16.07 -23.69 -25.55
N GLY A 84 -16.77 -23.75 -24.41
CA GLY A 84 -16.15 -23.92 -23.10
C GLY A 84 -15.36 -22.68 -22.63
N LYS A 85 -15.53 -21.52 -23.26
CA LYS A 85 -14.94 -20.24 -22.85
C LYS A 85 -15.90 -19.45 -21.96
N CYS A 86 -15.38 -18.47 -21.22
CA CYS A 86 -16.15 -17.64 -20.28
C CYS A 86 -16.89 -18.46 -19.19
N LYS A 87 -16.27 -19.54 -18.70
CA LYS A 87 -16.84 -20.41 -17.65
C LYS A 87 -17.16 -19.65 -16.35
N LYS A 88 -16.38 -18.60 -16.07
CA LYS A 88 -16.53 -17.71 -14.91
C LYS A 88 -17.61 -16.64 -15.11
N GLY A 89 -18.42 -16.72 -16.16
CA GLY A 89 -19.46 -15.75 -16.46
C GLY A 89 -19.06 -14.71 -17.51
N VAL A 90 -20.03 -13.85 -17.83
CA VAL A 90 -19.88 -12.74 -18.79
C VAL A 90 -20.42 -11.49 -18.11
N VAL A 91 -19.57 -10.48 -17.99
CA VAL A 91 -19.91 -9.17 -17.44
C VAL A 91 -19.88 -8.13 -18.55
N ILE A 92 -20.82 -7.19 -18.52
CA ILE A 92 -21.04 -6.21 -19.58
C ILE A 92 -21.05 -4.82 -18.96
N ASN A 93 -20.18 -3.96 -19.49
CA ASN A 93 -20.17 -2.54 -19.18
C ASN A 93 -20.94 -1.78 -20.26
N MET A 94 -21.96 -1.03 -19.87
CA MET A 94 -22.67 -0.11 -20.76
C MET A 94 -22.67 1.31 -20.19
N SER A 95 -21.54 1.99 -20.37
CA SER A 95 -21.30 3.39 -19.96
C SER A 95 -21.97 4.41 -20.89
N ILE A 96 -23.25 4.19 -21.22
CA ILE A 96 -24.07 4.98 -22.14
C ILE A 96 -25.34 5.44 -21.43
N SER A 97 -25.80 6.66 -21.73
CA SER A 97 -27.07 7.19 -21.24
C SER A 97 -27.78 7.95 -22.35
N THR A 98 -29.04 7.61 -22.61
CA THR A 98 -29.90 8.27 -23.61
C THR A 98 -31.10 8.91 -22.95
N PRO A 99 -31.84 9.79 -23.64
CA PRO A 99 -33.24 10.05 -23.31
C PRO A 99 -34.04 8.73 -23.20
N PRO A 100 -35.21 8.73 -22.52
CA PRO A 100 -36.04 7.56 -22.35
C PRO A 100 -36.26 6.78 -23.65
N SER A 101 -35.97 5.48 -23.63
CA SER A 101 -36.14 4.58 -24.77
C SER A 101 -36.57 3.21 -24.29
N LYS A 102 -37.86 2.89 -24.50
CA LYS A 102 -38.43 1.58 -24.10
C LYS A 102 -37.73 0.44 -24.82
N ILE A 103 -37.49 0.58 -26.12
CA ILE A 103 -36.85 -0.47 -26.93
C ILE A 103 -35.43 -0.79 -26.45
N LEU A 104 -34.67 0.22 -26.01
CA LEU A 104 -33.35 0.01 -25.41
C LEU A 104 -33.45 -0.72 -24.07
N ASN A 105 -34.39 -0.31 -23.21
CA ASN A 105 -34.61 -0.97 -21.91
C ASN A 105 -35.00 -2.45 -22.08
N ASP A 106 -35.88 -2.74 -23.04
CA ASP A 106 -36.32 -4.10 -23.37
C ASP A 106 -35.14 -4.94 -23.90
N ALA A 107 -34.29 -4.37 -24.76
CA ALA A 107 -33.10 -5.05 -25.28
C ALA A 107 -32.09 -5.38 -24.18
N VAL A 108 -31.81 -4.43 -23.27
CA VAL A 108 -30.95 -4.66 -22.10
C VAL A 108 -31.52 -5.76 -21.21
N THR A 109 -32.83 -5.73 -20.92
CA THR A 109 -33.51 -6.76 -20.12
C THR A 109 -33.45 -8.14 -20.77
N LYS A 110 -33.69 -8.22 -22.08
CA LYS A 110 -33.57 -9.48 -22.85
C LYS A 110 -32.16 -10.05 -22.80
N LEU A 111 -31.13 -9.21 -22.85
CA LEU A 111 -29.75 -9.66 -22.74
C LEU A 111 -29.44 -10.16 -21.32
N ILE A 112 -29.87 -9.44 -20.28
CA ILE A 112 -29.70 -9.85 -18.88
C ILE A 112 -30.31 -11.24 -18.61
N ASN A 113 -31.49 -11.52 -19.20
CA ASN A 113 -32.15 -12.82 -19.10
C ASN A 113 -31.35 -13.98 -19.73
N LYS A 114 -30.24 -13.72 -20.44
CA LYS A 114 -29.28 -14.74 -20.92
C LYS A 114 -28.16 -15.02 -19.90
N ASN A 115 -28.43 -14.79 -18.62
CA ASN A 115 -27.53 -15.02 -17.49
C ASN A 115 -26.18 -14.31 -17.64
N VAL A 116 -26.21 -13.02 -17.98
CA VAL A 116 -25.03 -12.14 -17.99
C VAL A 116 -25.18 -11.08 -16.90
N PHE A 117 -24.08 -10.55 -16.42
CA PHE A 117 -24.08 -9.32 -15.62
C PHE A 117 -24.03 -8.11 -16.55
N LEU A 118 -24.86 -7.10 -16.31
CA LEU A 118 -24.83 -5.86 -17.07
C LEU A 118 -25.02 -4.68 -16.11
N ALA A 119 -24.03 -3.78 -16.11
CA ALA A 119 -24.09 -2.51 -15.39
C ALA A 119 -24.21 -1.33 -16.36
N VAL A 120 -24.96 -0.32 -15.96
CA VAL A 120 -25.31 0.85 -16.78
C VAL A 120 -25.07 2.15 -16.02
N SER A 121 -24.76 3.21 -16.77
CA SER A 121 -24.58 4.53 -16.18
C SER A 121 -25.90 5.13 -15.71
N ALA A 122 -25.91 5.74 -14.51
CA ALA A 122 -27.05 6.52 -14.04
C ALA A 122 -27.28 7.78 -14.91
N GLY A 123 -26.21 8.30 -15.53
CA GLY A 123 -26.19 9.50 -16.37
C GLY A 123 -25.58 10.72 -15.67
N ASN A 124 -25.23 11.73 -16.47
CA ASN A 124 -24.38 12.87 -16.04
C ASN A 124 -25.11 14.23 -16.05
N ALA A 125 -26.43 14.25 -15.88
CA ALA A 125 -27.24 15.47 -16.03
C ALA A 125 -27.70 16.06 -14.69
N GLY A 126 -27.29 15.52 -13.53
CA GLY A 126 -27.75 15.97 -12.23
C GLY A 126 -29.27 15.86 -12.03
N ILE A 127 -29.91 14.87 -12.67
CA ILE A 127 -31.37 14.63 -12.59
C ILE A 127 -31.67 13.23 -12.05
N LEU A 128 -32.96 12.93 -11.89
CA LEU A 128 -33.40 11.57 -11.57
C LEU A 128 -32.99 10.59 -12.67
N ALA A 129 -32.30 9.51 -12.28
CA ALA A 129 -31.90 8.42 -13.18
C ALA A 129 -33.12 7.73 -13.83
N SER A 130 -34.30 7.84 -13.22
CA SER A 130 -35.58 7.42 -13.82
C SER A 130 -36.00 8.21 -15.07
N LYS A 131 -35.28 9.27 -15.45
CA LYS A 131 -35.51 10.04 -16.67
C LYS A 131 -34.53 9.69 -17.80
N ARG A 132 -33.72 8.64 -17.66
CA ARG A 132 -32.71 8.23 -18.63
C ARG A 132 -32.78 6.74 -18.92
N SER A 133 -32.50 6.34 -20.14
CA SER A 133 -32.33 4.93 -20.50
C SER A 133 -30.84 4.59 -20.61
N PRO A 134 -30.40 3.38 -20.23
CA PRO A 134 -31.22 2.24 -19.77
C PRO A 134 -31.60 2.22 -18.27
N ALA A 135 -31.15 3.20 -17.48
CA ALA A 135 -31.37 3.26 -16.03
C ALA A 135 -32.85 3.28 -15.58
N GLN A 136 -33.75 3.86 -16.39
CA GLN A 136 -35.16 4.06 -16.05
C GLN A 136 -35.95 2.76 -15.99
N GLY A 137 -35.64 1.74 -16.79
CA GLY A 137 -36.60 0.64 -17.05
C GLY A 137 -35.99 -0.70 -17.37
N SER A 138 -34.67 -0.86 -17.23
CA SER A 138 -34.02 -2.17 -17.29
C SER A 138 -33.85 -2.75 -15.89
N ILE A 139 -33.60 -4.07 -15.81
CA ILE A 139 -33.18 -4.77 -14.59
C ILE A 139 -31.64 -4.79 -14.44
N ALA A 140 -30.95 -3.84 -15.08
CA ALA A 140 -29.51 -3.68 -15.00
C ALA A 140 -29.07 -3.14 -13.63
N CYS A 141 -27.80 -3.36 -13.28
CA CYS A 141 -27.19 -2.72 -12.11
C CYS A 141 -26.85 -1.26 -12.45
N VAL A 142 -27.58 -0.30 -11.89
CA VAL A 142 -27.43 1.13 -12.23
C VAL A 142 -26.43 1.81 -11.30
N VAL A 143 -25.39 2.43 -11.89
CA VAL A 143 -24.25 2.96 -11.14
C VAL A 143 -24.17 4.49 -11.21
N GLY A 144 -24.17 5.14 -10.04
CA GLY A 144 -23.89 6.56 -9.86
C GLY A 144 -22.40 6.84 -9.62
N GLY A 145 -21.97 8.09 -9.80
CA GLY A 145 -20.58 8.50 -9.66
C GLY A 145 -20.33 9.40 -8.45
N THR A 146 -19.23 9.16 -7.75
CA THR A 146 -18.75 9.95 -6.60
C THR A 146 -17.35 10.53 -6.86
N ASN A 147 -16.94 11.50 -6.05
CA ASN A 147 -15.57 12.02 -6.00
C ASN A 147 -14.84 11.55 -4.74
N GLU A 148 -13.57 11.91 -4.62
CA GLU A 148 -12.68 11.54 -3.51
C GLU A 148 -13.16 11.99 -2.11
N ASN A 149 -14.08 12.96 -2.05
CA ASN A 149 -14.64 13.48 -0.80
C ASN A 149 -15.99 12.83 -0.46
N ASP A 150 -16.26 11.64 -1.01
CA ASP A 150 -17.53 10.92 -0.90
C ASP A 150 -18.77 11.74 -1.28
N LYS A 151 -18.64 12.73 -2.16
CA LYS A 151 -19.78 13.48 -2.70
C LYS A 151 -20.16 12.97 -4.07
N LEU A 152 -21.40 13.20 -4.49
CA LEU A 152 -21.78 12.99 -5.89
C LEU A 152 -20.83 13.80 -6.78
N TYR A 153 -20.27 13.14 -7.79
CA TYR A 153 -19.37 13.78 -8.73
C TYR A 153 -20.07 14.96 -9.40
N SER A 154 -19.35 16.08 -9.52
CA SER A 154 -19.82 17.29 -10.19
C SER A 154 -18.68 17.96 -10.94
N ASP A 155 -18.95 18.32 -12.20
CA ASP A 155 -18.08 19.14 -13.05
C ASP A 155 -18.92 20.33 -13.55
N PRO A 156 -18.95 21.45 -12.78
CA PRO A 156 -19.71 22.63 -13.13
C PRO A 156 -19.26 23.25 -14.46
N ALA A 157 -17.97 23.14 -14.81
CA ALA A 157 -17.43 23.72 -16.04
C ALA A 157 -18.03 23.06 -17.30
N ARG A 158 -18.39 21.77 -17.21
CA ARG A 158 -19.08 21.04 -18.29
C ARG A 158 -20.58 20.90 -18.06
N GLY A 159 -21.12 21.45 -16.98
CA GLY A 159 -22.52 21.29 -16.58
C GLY A 159 -22.91 19.83 -16.29
N LEU A 160 -21.95 19.02 -15.81
CA LEU A 160 -22.16 17.61 -15.56
C LEU A 160 -22.24 17.31 -14.07
N SER A 161 -23.11 16.35 -13.71
CA SER A 161 -23.24 15.86 -12.34
C SER A 161 -23.84 14.46 -12.36
N SER A 162 -23.47 13.60 -11.40
CA SER A 162 -24.11 12.28 -11.29
C SER A 162 -25.63 12.43 -11.16
N ASN A 163 -26.37 11.64 -11.93
CA ASN A 163 -27.78 11.41 -11.69
C ASN A 163 -27.99 10.64 -10.37
N TYR A 164 -29.21 10.73 -9.85
CA TYR A 164 -29.58 10.19 -8.53
C TYR A 164 -31.01 9.61 -8.51
N GLY A 165 -31.49 9.17 -7.35
CA GLY A 165 -32.84 8.66 -7.13
C GLY A 165 -32.94 7.13 -7.05
N LYS A 166 -34.17 6.62 -6.87
CA LYS A 166 -34.48 5.21 -6.54
C LYS A 166 -34.02 4.17 -7.58
N ARG A 167 -33.64 4.64 -8.78
CA ARG A 167 -33.11 3.77 -9.83
C ARG A 167 -31.62 3.50 -9.69
N VAL A 168 -30.88 4.25 -8.88
CA VAL A 168 -29.47 4.00 -8.63
C VAL A 168 -29.33 2.87 -7.60
N ASP A 169 -28.64 1.80 -7.98
CA ASP A 169 -28.42 0.62 -7.14
C ASP A 169 -27.19 0.79 -6.23
N ILE A 170 -26.15 1.47 -6.74
CA ILE A 170 -24.88 1.69 -6.03
C ILE A 170 -24.10 2.86 -6.64
N PHE A 171 -23.16 3.44 -5.88
CA PHE A 171 -22.20 4.42 -6.36
C PHE A 171 -20.79 3.84 -6.43
N ALA A 172 -19.95 4.40 -7.29
CA ALA A 172 -18.53 4.08 -7.37
C ALA A 172 -17.71 5.32 -7.78
N PRO A 173 -16.38 5.30 -7.61
CA PRO A 173 -15.52 6.42 -8.01
C PRO A 173 -15.74 6.84 -9.46
N GLY A 174 -16.03 8.12 -9.68
CA GLY A 174 -16.43 8.64 -10.98
C GLY A 174 -15.92 10.04 -11.32
N GLN A 175 -15.10 10.67 -10.47
CA GLN A 175 -14.45 11.95 -10.78
C GLN A 175 -12.93 11.81 -10.70
N ASP A 176 -12.24 12.40 -11.68
CA ASP A 176 -10.79 12.43 -11.80
C ASP A 176 -10.19 11.01 -11.77
N ILE A 177 -10.79 10.11 -12.54
CA ILE A 177 -10.36 8.71 -12.65
C ILE A 177 -9.25 8.58 -13.68
N LEU A 178 -8.09 8.12 -13.23
CA LEU A 178 -6.94 7.79 -14.07
C LEU A 178 -7.13 6.42 -14.72
N SER A 179 -6.95 6.33 -16.04
CA SER A 179 -6.94 5.06 -16.78
C SER A 179 -6.20 5.21 -18.12
N ALA A 180 -6.08 4.13 -18.89
CA ALA A 180 -5.47 4.15 -20.21
C ALA A 180 -6.20 5.10 -21.18
N ALA A 181 -5.45 5.78 -22.03
CA ALA A 181 -6.01 6.53 -23.15
C ALA A 181 -5.74 5.83 -24.49
N SER A 182 -6.46 6.23 -25.53
CA SER A 182 -6.19 5.74 -26.89
C SER A 182 -5.14 6.60 -27.60
N ASN A 183 -4.31 5.96 -28.42
CA ASN A 183 -3.27 6.61 -29.24
C ASN A 183 -3.82 7.69 -30.19
N ALA A 184 -5.10 7.61 -30.54
CA ALA A 184 -5.77 8.59 -31.40
C ALA A 184 -6.15 9.88 -30.65
N ALA A 185 -6.45 9.79 -29.35
CA ALA A 185 -6.76 10.95 -28.50
C ALA A 185 -5.50 11.69 -28.02
N THR A 186 -4.35 11.00 -27.99
CA THR A 186 -3.07 11.52 -27.47
C THR A 186 -2.08 11.96 -28.55
N GLY A 187 -2.44 11.89 -29.84
CA GLY A 187 -1.54 12.25 -30.94
C GLY A 187 -0.36 11.29 -31.13
N GLY A 188 -0.48 10.02 -30.69
CA GLY A 188 0.51 8.97 -30.96
C GLY A 188 1.24 8.37 -29.75
N GLY A 189 0.69 8.40 -28.53
CA GLY A 189 1.33 7.75 -27.37
C GLY A 189 0.36 7.07 -26.40
N ASP A 190 0.79 5.98 -25.75
CA ASP A 190 0.08 5.24 -24.70
C ASP A 190 0.04 6.01 -23.36
N SER A 191 -0.34 7.30 -23.36
CA SER A 191 -0.36 8.12 -22.13
C SER A 191 -1.66 7.95 -21.34
N PRO A 192 -1.61 7.76 -20.01
CA PRO A 192 -2.83 7.67 -19.19
C PRO A 192 -3.52 9.04 -19.06
N GLY A 193 -4.85 9.01 -18.97
CA GLY A 193 -5.73 10.18 -18.97
C GLY A 193 -6.71 10.19 -17.79
N TYR A 194 -7.07 11.39 -17.34
CA TYR A 194 -8.12 11.61 -16.33
C TYR A 194 -9.45 11.86 -17.02
N MET A 195 -10.50 11.15 -16.61
CA MET A 195 -11.87 11.40 -17.05
C MET A 195 -12.84 11.32 -15.89
N SER A 196 -13.95 12.04 -16.00
CA SER A 196 -15.01 12.12 -14.98
C SER A 196 -16.36 11.81 -15.61
N GLY A 197 -17.19 11.05 -14.90
CA GLY A 197 -18.52 10.65 -15.32
C GLY A 197 -19.02 9.41 -14.59
N THR A 198 -20.34 9.21 -14.59
CA THR A 198 -20.94 7.90 -14.27
C THR A 198 -20.44 6.81 -15.21
N SER A 199 -20.00 7.18 -16.42
CA SER A 199 -19.30 6.27 -17.33
C SER A 199 -18.04 5.64 -16.73
N GLN A 200 -17.30 6.36 -15.87
CA GLN A 200 -16.10 5.90 -15.16
C GLN A 200 -16.45 5.15 -13.86
N ALA A 201 -17.62 5.41 -13.28
CA ALA A 201 -18.10 4.66 -12.11
C ALA A 201 -18.54 3.22 -12.47
N VAL A 202 -19.26 3.05 -13.59
CA VAL A 202 -19.72 1.72 -14.06
C VAL A 202 -18.60 0.67 -14.17
N PRO A 203 -17.43 0.94 -14.79
CA PRO A 203 -16.39 -0.08 -14.95
C PRO A 203 -15.78 -0.56 -13.64
N HIS A 204 -15.78 0.24 -12.56
CA HIS A 204 -15.39 -0.24 -11.24
C HIS A 204 -16.33 -1.37 -10.78
N VAL A 205 -17.63 -1.15 -10.88
CA VAL A 205 -18.67 -2.14 -10.53
C VAL A 205 -18.60 -3.37 -11.44
N VAL A 206 -18.34 -3.19 -12.73
CA VAL A 206 -18.15 -4.32 -13.68
C VAL A 206 -16.90 -5.13 -13.35
N GLY A 207 -15.80 -4.46 -12.97
CA GLY A 207 -14.59 -5.13 -12.51
C GLY A 207 -14.83 -5.93 -11.24
N ILE A 208 -15.51 -5.35 -10.23
CA ILE A 208 -15.91 -6.08 -9.01
C ILE A 208 -16.79 -7.28 -9.37
N ALA A 209 -17.76 -7.12 -10.28
CA ALA A 209 -18.58 -8.23 -10.74
C ALA A 209 -17.74 -9.35 -11.37
N ALA A 210 -16.72 -9.03 -12.16
CA ALA A 210 -15.81 -10.02 -12.74
C ALA A 210 -15.01 -10.75 -11.67
N LEU A 211 -14.51 -10.04 -10.66
CA LEU A 211 -13.80 -10.62 -9.52
C LEU A 211 -14.69 -11.58 -8.73
N LEU A 212 -15.91 -11.16 -8.38
CA LEU A 212 -16.86 -11.98 -7.63
C LEU A 212 -17.34 -13.19 -8.44
N ALA A 213 -17.56 -13.02 -9.75
CA ALA A 213 -17.91 -14.15 -10.61
C ALA A 213 -16.76 -15.19 -10.67
N ALA A 214 -15.51 -14.73 -10.63
CA ALA A 214 -14.34 -15.60 -10.60
C ALA A 214 -14.08 -16.25 -9.23
N LYS A 215 -14.29 -15.53 -8.12
CA LYS A 215 -13.99 -15.96 -6.74
C LYS A 215 -15.13 -16.78 -6.13
N GLU A 216 -16.36 -16.36 -6.34
CA GLU A 216 -17.57 -16.92 -5.70
C GLU A 216 -18.41 -17.76 -6.68
N GLY A 217 -18.03 -17.85 -7.96
CA GLY A 217 -18.77 -18.63 -8.96
C GLY A 217 -20.15 -18.06 -9.30
N LEU A 218 -20.41 -16.79 -8.95
CA LEU A 218 -21.68 -16.13 -9.21
C LEU A 218 -21.85 -15.77 -10.69
N SER A 219 -23.09 -15.82 -11.18
CA SER A 219 -23.41 -15.38 -12.55
C SER A 219 -24.78 -14.71 -12.62
N GLY A 220 -24.96 -13.88 -13.64
CA GLY A 220 -26.20 -13.14 -13.87
C GLY A 220 -26.28 -11.83 -13.11
N THR A 221 -27.05 -10.88 -13.66
CA THR A 221 -27.11 -9.51 -13.16
C THR A 221 -27.63 -9.43 -11.73
N LYS A 222 -28.73 -10.14 -11.42
CA LYS A 222 -29.35 -10.09 -10.09
C LYS A 222 -28.39 -10.56 -9.00
N ALA A 223 -27.82 -11.77 -9.14
CA ALA A 223 -26.95 -12.36 -8.13
C ALA A 223 -25.70 -11.51 -7.87
N LEU A 224 -25.03 -11.07 -8.94
CA LEU A 224 -23.82 -10.26 -8.81
C LEU A 224 -24.12 -8.84 -8.30
N CYS A 225 -25.17 -8.16 -8.79
CA CYS A 225 -25.51 -6.82 -8.32
C CYS A 225 -25.97 -6.85 -6.84
N ASP A 226 -26.74 -7.87 -6.44
CA ASP A 226 -27.14 -8.04 -5.03
C ASP A 226 -25.92 -8.31 -4.14
N ARG A 227 -24.97 -9.16 -4.58
CA ARG A 227 -23.73 -9.40 -3.84
C ARG A 227 -22.87 -8.14 -3.71
N ILE A 228 -22.73 -7.37 -4.79
CA ILE A 228 -22.01 -6.09 -4.77
C ILE A 228 -22.66 -5.11 -3.79
N LYS A 229 -23.99 -5.02 -3.78
CA LYS A 229 -24.72 -4.18 -2.82
C LYS A 229 -24.56 -4.67 -1.37
N GLN A 230 -24.47 -5.98 -1.15
CA GLN A 230 -24.22 -6.53 0.19
C GLN A 230 -22.84 -6.16 0.72
N LEU A 231 -21.84 -6.11 -0.16
CA LEU A 231 -20.46 -5.72 0.20
C LEU A 231 -20.30 -4.20 0.34
N GLY A 232 -21.14 -3.41 -0.33
CA GLY A 232 -20.96 -1.97 -0.41
C GLY A 232 -20.90 -1.26 0.95
N THR A 233 -20.02 -0.26 1.06
CA THR A 233 -19.89 0.58 2.25
C THR A 233 -21.09 1.49 2.38
N LYS A 234 -21.81 1.37 3.50
CA LYS A 234 -23.06 2.10 3.74
C LYS A 234 -22.79 3.49 4.31
N ASP A 235 -23.66 4.44 3.97
CA ASP A 235 -23.79 5.74 4.62
C ASP A 235 -22.55 6.65 4.59
N VAL A 236 -21.60 6.39 3.69
CA VAL A 236 -20.40 7.22 3.51
C VAL A 236 -20.62 8.41 2.58
N ILE A 237 -21.61 8.35 1.68
CA ILE A 237 -21.81 9.40 0.68
C ILE A 237 -22.40 10.65 1.34
N VAL A 238 -21.60 11.72 1.33
CA VAL A 238 -21.90 13.01 1.92
C VAL A 238 -22.95 13.77 1.10
N ASN A 239 -23.91 14.39 1.79
CA ASN A 239 -25.00 15.18 1.18
C ASN A 239 -25.81 14.41 0.13
N GLN A 240 -26.04 13.12 0.37
CA GLN A 240 -26.79 12.26 -0.54
C GLN A 240 -28.18 12.83 -0.83
N LYS A 241 -28.58 12.80 -2.12
CA LYS A 241 -29.88 13.28 -2.59
C LYS A 241 -30.99 12.37 -2.07
N LYS A 242 -32.11 12.96 -1.62
CA LYS A 242 -33.29 12.22 -1.12
C LYS A 242 -33.73 11.12 -2.09
N ASN A 243 -34.25 10.02 -1.54
CA ASN A 243 -34.71 8.84 -2.29
C ASN A 243 -33.63 8.20 -3.18
N THR A 244 -32.37 8.27 -2.76
CA THR A 244 -31.22 7.65 -3.44
C THR A 244 -30.50 6.77 -2.43
N VAL A 245 -30.01 5.61 -2.86
CA VAL A 245 -29.24 4.71 -2.00
C VAL A 245 -27.96 5.42 -1.51
N ASN A 246 -27.55 5.18 -0.26
CA ASN A 246 -26.26 5.63 0.25
C ASN A 246 -25.33 4.40 0.40
N LEU A 247 -24.72 4.01 -0.72
CA LEU A 247 -23.96 2.77 -0.81
C LEU A 247 -22.82 2.94 -1.81
N MET A 248 -21.59 2.85 -1.34
CA MET A 248 -20.37 2.88 -2.15
C MET A 248 -19.92 1.47 -2.51
N ALA A 249 -19.54 1.24 -3.75
CA ALA A 249 -19.03 -0.04 -4.20
C ALA A 249 -17.74 -0.43 -3.46
N TYR A 250 -17.70 -1.66 -2.97
CA TYR A 250 -16.57 -2.25 -2.28
C TYR A 250 -16.33 -3.64 -2.85
N ASN A 251 -15.07 -3.98 -3.10
CA ASN A 251 -14.69 -5.24 -3.75
C ASN A 251 -14.64 -6.44 -2.77
N GLY A 252 -14.86 -6.20 -1.47
CA GLY A 252 -14.85 -7.24 -0.45
C GLY A 252 -13.45 -7.83 -0.19
N ALA A 253 -12.39 -7.12 -0.60
CA ALA A 253 -11.05 -7.43 -0.13
C ALA A 253 -10.96 -6.96 1.33
N GLU A 254 -10.95 -7.90 2.29
CA GLU A 254 -10.39 -7.60 3.62
C GLU A 254 -8.95 -7.08 3.41
N ASP A 255 -8.45 -6.19 4.27
CA ASP A 255 -7.10 -5.64 4.17
C ASP A 255 -6.05 -6.75 4.30
N GLU A 256 -5.89 -7.53 3.24
CA GLU A 256 -4.88 -8.54 3.04
C GLU A 256 -3.54 -7.83 2.88
N PRO A 257 -2.47 -8.30 3.55
CA PRO A 257 -1.10 -7.93 3.25
C PRO A 257 -0.85 -7.94 1.75
N SER A 258 -0.56 -6.78 1.16
CA SER A 258 -0.04 -6.68 -0.20
C SER A 258 1.38 -7.24 -0.24
N ASN A 259 1.51 -8.57 -0.24
CA ASN A 259 2.67 -9.30 -0.70
C ASN A 259 2.58 -9.42 -2.23
N GLU A 260 2.92 -8.35 -2.95
CA GLU A 260 3.43 -8.49 -4.32
C GLU A 260 4.65 -7.57 -4.45
N THR A 261 5.82 -8.20 -4.42
CA THR A 261 7.10 -7.66 -4.86
C THR A 261 6.94 -7.15 -6.29
N ILE A 262 7.03 -5.83 -6.49
CA ILE A 262 7.29 -5.28 -7.84
C ILE A 262 8.81 -5.33 -8.02
N GLU A 263 9.32 -6.48 -8.43
CA GLU A 263 10.51 -6.50 -9.26
C GLU A 263 10.06 -6.15 -10.69
N GLN A 264 10.38 -4.95 -11.14
CA GLN A 264 10.55 -4.68 -12.56
C GLN A 264 11.87 -3.95 -12.76
N ASP A 265 12.85 -4.76 -13.16
CA ASP A 265 14.02 -4.35 -13.91
C ASP A 265 13.62 -3.39 -15.05
N PHE A 266 14.20 -2.19 -15.04
CA PHE A 266 14.39 -1.38 -16.23
C PHE A 266 15.84 -0.95 -16.30
N CYS A 267 16.65 -1.71 -17.04
CA CYS A 267 17.87 -1.19 -17.67
C CYS A 267 17.54 -0.90 -19.13
N ASP A 268 17.83 0.33 -19.57
CA ASP A 268 17.55 0.81 -20.92
C ASP A 268 18.53 0.20 -21.95
N ALA A 269 18.00 -0.33 -23.06
CA ALA A 269 18.75 -1.16 -24.01
C ALA A 269 19.65 -0.39 -25.00
N ASN A 270 19.98 0.89 -24.77
CA ASN A 270 20.63 1.71 -25.82
C ASN A 270 21.84 2.57 -25.40
N THR A 271 22.39 2.44 -24.18
CA THR A 271 23.67 3.08 -23.83
C THR A 271 24.57 2.09 -23.08
N LYS A 272 25.58 1.54 -23.77
CA LYS A 272 26.57 0.62 -23.20
C LYS A 272 27.64 1.33 -22.35
N GLU A 273 27.26 2.21 -21.42
CA GLU A 273 28.20 2.77 -20.43
C GLU A 273 27.45 3.14 -19.14
N GLY A 274 27.90 2.62 -17.99
CA GLY A 274 27.50 3.11 -16.66
C GLY A 274 26.80 2.16 -15.67
N CYS A 275 26.93 0.84 -15.77
CA CYS A 275 26.51 -0.07 -14.69
C CYS A 275 27.68 -0.43 -13.77
N SER A 276 27.81 0.25 -12.63
CA SER A 276 28.49 -0.33 -11.46
C SER A 276 28.07 0.41 -10.17
N PRO A 277 27.37 -0.22 -9.22
CA PRO A 277 27.32 0.27 -7.86
C PRO A 277 28.69 0.04 -7.23
N GLN A 278 29.44 1.11 -6.98
CA GLN A 278 30.58 1.05 -6.08
C GLN A 278 30.04 0.84 -4.67
N ILE A 279 30.04 -0.42 -4.21
CA ILE A 279 29.80 -0.76 -2.80
C ILE A 279 31.05 -0.34 -2.03
N GLU A 280 30.99 0.82 -1.37
CA GLU A 280 31.98 1.15 -0.33
C GLU A 280 31.73 0.30 0.92
N LYS A 281 32.84 -0.06 1.61
CA LYS A 281 32.91 -1.06 2.69
C LYS A 281 31.98 -0.75 3.88
N PRO A 282 31.50 -1.78 4.61
CA PRO A 282 30.64 -1.61 5.77
C PRO A 282 31.32 -0.86 6.93
N PHE A 283 30.55 0.04 7.55
CA PHE A 283 30.87 0.80 8.76
C PHE A 283 31.11 -0.16 9.94
N THR A 284 32.19 0.02 10.71
CA THR A 284 32.61 -0.96 11.73
C THR A 284 32.24 -0.55 13.16
N VAL A 285 32.18 -1.54 14.06
CA VAL A 285 31.76 -1.42 15.47
C VAL A 285 32.59 -0.42 16.29
N GLN A 286 33.83 -0.14 15.88
CA GLN A 286 34.72 0.80 16.57
C GLN A 286 34.19 2.25 16.55
N ASP A 287 33.45 2.63 15.50
CA ASP A 287 33.00 4.00 15.26
C ASP A 287 31.77 4.40 16.11
N ALA A 288 31.10 3.43 16.74
CA ALA A 288 29.89 3.64 17.54
C ALA A 288 30.13 3.78 19.06
N VAL A 289 31.31 3.37 19.55
CA VAL A 289 31.62 3.36 20.99
C VAL A 289 32.00 4.74 21.52
N THR A 290 32.44 5.65 20.66
CA THR A 290 33.01 6.96 21.04
C THR A 290 31.98 8.08 21.22
N THR A 291 30.72 7.93 20.77
CA THR A 291 29.75 9.04 20.71
C THR A 291 28.61 8.97 21.72
N GLY A 292 28.37 7.84 22.39
CA GLY A 292 27.31 7.71 23.39
C GLY A 292 25.87 7.84 22.87
N GLU A 293 25.66 7.75 21.55
CA GLU A 293 24.31 7.76 20.94
C GLU A 293 23.75 6.35 20.77
N ASP A 294 22.46 6.18 21.05
CA ASP A 294 21.72 4.92 20.90
C ASP A 294 21.66 4.48 19.42
N PRO A 295 22.35 3.40 19.02
CA PRO A 295 22.41 2.93 17.63
C PRO A 295 21.10 2.31 17.15
N ASN A 296 20.14 2.07 18.07
CA ASN A 296 18.86 1.46 17.79
C ASN A 296 17.71 2.48 17.83
N ALA A 297 17.95 3.78 17.98
CA ALA A 297 16.95 4.81 17.73
C ALA A 297 17.32 5.55 16.44
N CYS A 298 16.38 5.73 15.50
CA CYS A 298 16.67 6.55 14.32
C CYS A 298 16.63 8.04 14.66
N SER A 299 17.64 8.48 15.42
CA SER A 299 17.86 9.87 15.82
C SER A 299 18.42 10.70 14.68
N HIS A 300 19.08 10.07 13.69
CA HIS A 300 19.71 10.72 12.55
C HIS A 300 19.46 9.98 11.22
N PHE A 301 19.18 10.74 10.17
CA PHE A 301 19.16 10.27 8.79
C PHE A 301 20.53 10.45 8.12
N LYS A 302 21.00 9.43 7.42
CA LYS A 302 22.15 9.52 6.49
C LYS A 302 21.76 10.09 5.12
N ARG A 303 20.46 10.02 4.77
CA ARG A 303 19.92 10.53 3.51
C ARG A 303 18.54 11.11 3.77
N LEU A 304 18.27 12.30 3.24
CA LEU A 304 16.94 12.88 3.21
C LEU A 304 16.59 13.16 1.75
N HIS A 305 15.72 12.34 1.21
CA HIS A 305 15.27 12.36 -0.18
C HIS A 305 13.94 13.11 -0.29
N ILE A 306 13.81 13.95 -1.30
CA ILE A 306 12.64 14.79 -1.53
C ILE A 306 12.12 14.51 -2.93
N GLN A 307 10.82 14.27 -3.03
CA GLN A 307 10.11 14.11 -4.30
C GLN A 307 9.06 15.20 -4.45
N LEU A 308 9.16 16.01 -5.49
CA LEU A 308 8.18 17.00 -5.92
C LEU A 308 7.33 16.41 -7.04
N VAL A 309 6.02 16.64 -7.01
CA VAL A 309 5.14 16.28 -8.12
C VAL A 309 4.39 17.50 -8.62
N THR A 310 4.52 17.78 -9.92
CA THR A 310 3.79 18.85 -10.60
C THR A 310 2.43 18.34 -11.06
N ALA A 311 1.37 19.14 -10.90
CA ALA A 311 0.01 18.69 -11.22
C ALA A 311 -0.21 18.46 -12.71
N GLY A 312 -1.30 17.77 -13.05
CA GLY A 312 -1.66 17.44 -14.43
C GLY A 312 -2.50 18.48 -15.17
N HIS A 313 -2.68 19.69 -14.61
CA HIS A 313 -3.49 20.76 -15.22
C HIS A 313 -2.82 21.32 -16.49
N ILE A 314 -3.61 21.91 -17.40
CA ILE A 314 -3.10 22.41 -18.69
C ILE A 314 -2.04 23.52 -18.56
N VAL A 315 -2.05 24.25 -17.44
CA VAL A 315 -1.06 25.26 -17.06
C VAL A 315 -0.36 24.92 -15.73
N ALA A 316 -0.15 23.63 -15.43
CA ALA A 316 0.45 23.21 -14.16
C ALA A 316 1.98 23.27 -14.12
N GLY A 317 2.67 23.40 -15.26
CA GLY A 317 4.14 23.53 -15.29
C GLY A 317 4.58 24.99 -15.12
N THR A 318 5.85 25.19 -14.78
CA THR A 318 6.47 26.52 -14.68
C THR A 318 7.74 26.61 -15.51
N TRP A 319 8.08 27.81 -15.97
CA TRP A 319 9.40 28.10 -16.51
C TRP A 319 10.42 28.42 -15.42
N ASP A 320 10.00 28.61 -14.17
CA ASP A 320 10.87 28.92 -13.04
C ASP A 320 11.58 27.70 -12.44
N TYR A 321 12.66 27.93 -11.72
CA TYR A 321 13.32 26.91 -10.91
C TYR A 321 12.63 26.80 -9.55
N VAL A 322 12.37 25.56 -9.11
CA VAL A 322 11.80 25.27 -7.80
C VAL A 322 12.94 24.91 -6.86
N ASN A 323 13.03 25.62 -5.74
CA ASN A 323 14.02 25.39 -4.69
C ASN A 323 13.33 24.94 -3.41
N ILE A 324 14.02 24.10 -2.63
CA ILE A 324 13.62 23.69 -1.29
C ILE A 324 14.66 24.13 -0.25
N ASN A 325 14.20 24.63 0.90
CA ASN A 325 15.04 25.12 1.98
C ASN A 325 14.59 24.54 3.33
N PHE A 326 15.52 24.06 4.15
CA PHE A 326 15.28 23.53 5.51
C PHE A 326 15.81 24.43 6.65
N GLY A 327 16.32 25.62 6.31
CA GLY A 327 16.71 26.68 7.25
C GLY A 327 18.12 27.26 7.03
N LYS A 328 18.93 26.68 6.14
CA LYS A 328 20.32 27.11 5.89
C LYS A 328 20.55 27.57 4.45
N GLU A 329 20.37 26.67 3.50
CA GLU A 329 20.66 26.93 2.09
C GLU A 329 19.50 26.44 1.20
N ASN A 330 19.30 27.11 0.07
CA ASN A 330 18.36 26.68 -0.96
C ASN A 330 18.99 25.56 -1.78
N THR A 331 18.30 24.41 -1.83
CA THR A 331 18.63 23.32 -2.74
C THR A 331 17.72 23.39 -3.96
N LEU A 332 18.31 23.37 -5.15
CA LEU A 332 17.55 23.28 -6.40
C LEU A 332 16.85 21.92 -6.47
N LEU A 333 15.52 21.92 -6.49
CA LEU A 333 14.68 20.73 -6.52
C LEU A 333 14.25 20.39 -7.95
N ALA A 334 13.79 21.38 -8.72
CA ALA A 334 13.31 21.18 -10.09
C ALA A 334 13.74 22.34 -11.00
N LYS A 335 14.02 22.04 -12.27
CA LYS A 335 14.38 23.05 -13.29
C LYS A 335 13.26 23.21 -14.30
N SER A 336 12.43 24.23 -14.12
CA SER A 336 11.33 24.54 -15.05
C SER A 336 10.40 23.33 -15.26
N PRO A 337 9.86 22.74 -14.16
CA PRO A 337 9.13 21.49 -14.26
C PRO A 337 7.87 21.60 -15.11
N ALA A 338 7.71 20.65 -16.01
CA ALA A 338 6.54 20.46 -16.83
C ALA A 338 5.37 19.84 -16.05
N ARG A 339 4.16 19.92 -16.63
CA ARG A 339 2.98 19.25 -16.07
C ARG A 339 3.24 17.75 -15.89
N LYS A 340 2.79 17.19 -14.76
CA LYS A 340 3.01 15.78 -14.37
C LYS A 340 4.48 15.37 -14.19
N GLU A 341 5.41 16.31 -14.16
CA GLU A 341 6.82 16.00 -13.87
C GLU A 341 6.99 15.61 -12.40
N VAL A 342 7.89 14.65 -12.19
CA VAL A 342 8.34 14.19 -10.87
C VAL A 342 9.81 14.55 -10.78
N ASP A 343 10.14 15.46 -9.88
CA ASP A 343 11.50 15.92 -9.64
C ASP A 343 11.97 15.44 -8.27
N GLU A 344 13.20 14.97 -8.21
CA GLU A 344 13.76 14.34 -7.01
C GLU A 344 15.12 14.94 -6.67
N VAL A 345 15.37 15.14 -5.38
CA VAL A 345 16.69 15.59 -4.90
C VAL A 345 17.00 15.00 -3.53
N ASP A 346 18.28 14.66 -3.32
CA ASP A 346 18.81 14.37 -2.00
C ASP A 346 19.36 15.65 -1.36
N ILE A 347 18.97 15.90 -0.12
CA ILE A 347 19.48 17.05 0.63
C ILE A 347 20.87 16.73 1.15
N ASP A 348 21.85 17.54 0.75
CA ASP A 348 23.18 17.55 1.34
C ASP A 348 23.08 17.99 2.82
N PRO A 349 23.42 17.12 3.79
CA PRO A 349 23.33 17.44 5.21
C PRO A 349 24.14 18.67 5.63
N ARG A 350 25.28 18.91 4.98
CA ARG A 350 26.16 20.06 5.29
C ARG A 350 25.54 21.36 4.82
N LYS A 351 24.99 21.39 3.61
CA LYS A 351 24.37 22.59 3.03
C LYS A 351 22.99 22.87 3.60
N GLY A 352 22.15 21.82 3.70
CA GLY A 352 20.77 21.95 4.17
C GLY A 352 20.64 22.21 5.66
N PHE A 353 21.53 21.64 6.48
CA PHE A 353 21.42 21.65 7.95
C PHE A 353 22.68 22.10 8.69
N GLY A 354 23.81 22.31 8.00
CA GLY A 354 25.09 22.61 8.66
C GLY A 354 25.71 21.40 9.39
N ALA A 355 25.28 20.18 9.06
CA ALA A 355 25.73 18.96 9.73
C ALA A 355 27.15 18.57 9.32
N THR A 356 28.13 18.83 10.19
CA THR A 356 29.55 18.57 9.91
C THR A 356 29.88 17.07 9.77
N ASP A 357 29.14 16.22 10.45
CA ASP A 357 29.26 14.75 10.44
C ASP A 357 28.54 14.08 9.25
N GLY A 358 27.88 14.87 8.39
CA GLY A 358 27.16 14.37 7.23
C GLY A 358 25.85 13.64 7.58
N LYS A 359 25.29 13.84 8.78
CA LYS A 359 24.04 13.22 9.21
C LYS A 359 23.02 14.26 9.64
N ILE A 360 21.76 14.06 9.30
CA ILE A 360 20.67 15.00 9.63
C ILE A 360 19.95 14.49 10.86
N ARG A 361 19.96 15.23 11.96
CA ARG A 361 19.17 14.88 13.13
C ARG A 361 17.68 14.99 12.80
N VAL A 362 16.91 13.94 13.06
CA VAL A 362 15.48 13.90 12.70
C VAL A 362 14.69 15.01 13.39
N SER A 363 15.03 15.37 14.63
CA SER A 363 14.41 16.48 15.37
C SER A 363 14.64 17.87 14.77
N ASP A 364 15.64 18.00 13.88
CA ASP A 364 16.00 19.28 13.28
C ASP A 364 15.23 19.54 11.98
N ILE A 365 14.56 18.51 11.43
CA ILE A 365 13.66 18.61 10.28
C ILE A 365 12.29 19.11 10.75
N LYS A 366 12.23 20.40 11.08
CA LYS A 366 11.05 21.05 11.66
C LYS A 366 10.15 21.74 10.64
N LYS A 367 10.69 22.10 9.49
CA LYS A 367 9.95 22.71 8.39
C LYS A 367 10.76 22.66 7.09
N PHE A 368 10.07 22.81 5.97
CA PHE A 368 10.69 23.15 4.69
C PHE A 368 9.94 24.31 4.05
N THR A 369 10.63 25.06 3.19
CA THR A 369 10.05 26.11 2.36
C THR A 369 10.35 25.83 0.90
N LEU A 370 9.33 25.80 0.07
CA LEU A 370 9.44 25.82 -1.39
C LEU A 370 9.37 27.25 -1.89
N SER A 371 10.31 27.62 -2.76
CA SER A 371 10.40 28.96 -3.35
C SER A 371 10.79 28.89 -4.82
N LEU A 372 10.35 29.86 -5.60
CA LEU A 372 10.66 29.97 -7.02
C LEU A 372 11.80 30.95 -7.27
N SER A 373 12.65 30.64 -8.23
CA SER A 373 13.68 31.54 -8.73
C SER A 373 13.68 31.56 -10.24
N GLU A 374 14.08 32.70 -10.81
CA GLU A 374 14.15 32.88 -12.26
C GLU A 374 15.06 31.85 -12.94
N ASP A 375 14.66 31.40 -14.12
CA ASP A 375 15.46 30.51 -14.94
C ASP A 375 16.58 31.26 -15.67
N LYS A 376 17.54 30.52 -16.22
CA LYS A 376 18.69 31.12 -16.93
C LYS A 376 18.30 31.85 -18.22
N LYS A 377 17.06 31.71 -18.70
CA LYS A 377 16.60 32.30 -19.96
C LYS A 377 15.78 33.59 -19.75
N GLY A 378 15.50 33.97 -18.50
CA GLY A 378 14.82 35.21 -18.15
C GLY A 378 13.34 35.20 -18.55
N HIS A 379 12.68 34.05 -18.45
CA HIS A 379 11.25 33.98 -18.74
C HIS A 379 10.44 34.74 -17.70
N ASN A 380 9.33 35.35 -18.14
CA ASN A 380 8.39 36.00 -17.23
C ASN A 380 7.82 34.98 -16.22
N PRO A 381 7.48 35.41 -14.98
CA PRO A 381 6.78 34.58 -14.02
C PRO A 381 5.54 33.92 -14.62
N ASP A 382 5.30 32.67 -14.26
CA ASP A 382 4.10 31.95 -14.65
C ASP A 382 3.44 31.20 -13.49
N TRP A 383 2.10 31.10 -13.55
CA TRP A 383 1.35 30.29 -12.61
C TRP A 383 1.56 28.81 -12.90
N TRP A 384 1.85 28.05 -11.86
CA TRP A 384 1.96 26.61 -11.93
C TRP A 384 1.28 25.96 -10.73
N ARG A 385 1.09 24.64 -10.79
CA ARG A 385 0.32 23.93 -9.77
C ARG A 385 1.11 22.77 -9.21
N LEU A 386 1.50 22.90 -7.95
CA LEU A 386 2.10 21.84 -7.15
C LEU A 386 1.04 20.77 -6.85
N LYS A 387 1.26 19.52 -7.27
CA LYS A 387 0.43 18.40 -6.80
C LYS A 387 0.78 18.08 -5.36
N GLY A 388 2.06 17.96 -5.05
CA GLY A 388 2.52 17.72 -3.68
C GLY A 388 4.00 17.41 -3.59
N ILE A 389 4.44 17.13 -2.38
CA ILE A 389 5.82 16.83 -2.03
C ILE A 389 5.87 15.71 -0.99
N THR A 390 6.82 14.79 -1.15
CA THR A 390 7.07 13.69 -0.22
C THR A 390 8.50 13.81 0.30
N LEU A 391 8.70 13.60 1.61
CA LEU A 391 10.01 13.55 2.23
C LEU A 391 10.28 12.12 2.70
N VAL A 392 11.45 11.58 2.39
CA VAL A 392 11.87 10.22 2.78
C VAL A 392 13.24 10.29 3.44
N GLY A 393 13.33 9.94 4.72
CA GLY A 393 14.57 9.88 5.48
C GLY A 393 15.08 8.45 5.63
N THR A 394 16.36 8.20 5.36
CA THR A 394 17.02 6.92 5.58
C THR A 394 17.91 6.98 6.82
N CYS A 395 17.73 6.10 7.78
CA CYS A 395 18.47 6.06 9.05
C CYS A 395 19.96 5.76 8.87
N ALA A 396 20.80 6.50 9.59
CA ALA A 396 22.25 6.33 9.56
C ALA A 396 22.73 5.00 10.17
N GLY A 397 22.04 4.48 11.19
CA GLY A 397 22.44 3.26 11.92
C GLY A 397 21.85 1.94 11.39
N SER A 398 20.76 1.99 10.61
CA SER A 398 19.99 0.78 10.27
C SER A 398 19.50 0.71 8.83
N GLY A 399 19.66 1.78 8.02
CA GLY A 399 19.13 1.81 6.65
C GLY A 399 17.61 1.90 6.53
N ARG A 400 16.87 1.87 7.66
CA ARG A 400 15.40 2.00 7.70
C ARG A 400 14.94 3.33 7.11
N MET A 401 13.77 3.34 6.48
CA MET A 401 13.19 4.54 5.87
C MET A 401 12.01 5.06 6.68
N ALA A 402 11.88 6.37 6.75
CA ALA A 402 10.71 7.07 7.25
C ALA A 402 10.21 8.04 6.19
N GLN A 403 8.90 8.29 6.15
CA GLN A 403 8.33 9.22 5.19
C GLN A 403 7.34 10.20 5.81
N ILE A 404 7.24 11.39 5.21
CA ILE A 404 6.15 12.34 5.43
C ILE A 404 5.32 12.39 4.14
N THR A 405 4.08 11.91 4.22
CA THR A 405 3.14 11.86 3.09
C THR A 405 2.04 12.91 3.19
N ARG A 406 1.92 13.64 4.32
CA ARG A 406 0.90 14.68 4.51
C ARG A 406 0.91 15.76 3.43
N PHE A 407 2.07 16.01 2.82
CA PHE A 407 2.24 17.01 1.78
C PHE A 407 2.16 16.44 0.36
N ALA A 408 1.91 15.14 0.19
CA ALA A 408 1.90 14.47 -1.11
C ALA A 408 0.73 14.91 -2.02
N GLU A 409 -0.32 15.50 -1.45
CA GLU A 409 -1.54 15.93 -2.17
C GLU A 409 -2.01 17.33 -1.73
N LEU A 410 -1.22 18.35 -2.04
CA LEU A 410 -1.50 19.76 -1.74
C LEU A 410 -2.34 20.47 -2.81
N TYR A 411 -2.13 20.14 -4.09
CA TYR A 411 -2.80 20.76 -5.25
C TYR A 411 -2.81 22.30 -5.26
N LYS A 412 -1.72 22.93 -4.81
CA LYS A 412 -1.59 24.37 -4.57
C LYS A 412 -1.08 25.13 -5.82
N TRP A 413 -1.72 26.26 -6.14
CA TRP A 413 -1.23 27.21 -7.14
C TRP A 413 -0.09 28.06 -6.58
N MET A 414 0.92 28.28 -7.40
CA MET A 414 2.19 28.95 -7.07
C MET A 414 2.59 29.89 -8.22
N GLU A 415 3.24 31.02 -7.92
CA GLU A 415 3.75 31.99 -8.90
C GLU A 415 5.03 32.65 -8.36
N ARG A 416 5.92 33.14 -9.23
CA ARG A 416 7.13 33.89 -8.82
C ARG A 416 6.85 35.35 -8.44
N SER A 417 5.61 35.85 -8.52
CA SER A 417 5.30 37.26 -8.29
C SER A 417 5.63 37.73 -6.86
N ASP A 418 6.56 38.69 -6.76
CA ASP A 418 6.98 39.50 -5.62
C ASP A 418 7.15 38.82 -4.23
N GLN A 419 7.91 37.74 -4.17
CA GLN A 419 8.45 37.11 -2.93
C GLN A 419 7.43 36.55 -1.90
N THR A 420 6.12 36.63 -2.15
CA THR A 420 5.10 36.16 -1.19
C THR A 420 4.62 34.73 -1.40
N ASP A 421 4.86 34.14 -2.58
CA ASP A 421 4.32 32.83 -2.96
C ASP A 421 5.28 31.67 -2.70
N SER A 422 5.73 31.58 -1.45
CA SER A 422 6.43 30.39 -0.94
C SER A 422 5.44 29.42 -0.27
N PHE A 423 5.71 28.12 -0.35
CA PHE A 423 4.98 27.12 0.42
C PHE A 423 5.84 26.61 1.56
N THR A 424 5.41 26.86 2.80
CA THR A 424 6.09 26.33 3.99
C THR A 424 5.27 25.20 4.59
N GLY A 425 5.88 24.03 4.74
CA GLY A 425 5.33 22.90 5.49
C GLY A 425 6.05 22.75 6.82
N GLU A 426 5.33 22.91 7.94
CA GLU A 426 5.86 22.61 9.28
C GLU A 426 5.80 21.11 9.53
N ILE A 427 6.87 20.49 10.00
CA ILE A 427 6.97 19.06 10.25
C ILE A 427 7.08 18.82 11.74
N LYS A 428 6.22 17.96 12.28
CA LYS A 428 6.36 17.45 13.64
C LYS A 428 7.03 16.09 13.63
N ILE A 429 7.83 15.79 14.64
CA ILE A 429 8.61 14.54 14.68
C ILE A 429 7.70 13.30 14.66
N GLU A 430 6.50 13.42 15.24
CA GLU A 430 5.49 12.37 15.27
C GLU A 430 4.81 12.10 13.93
N GLU A 431 4.98 12.95 12.91
CA GLU A 431 4.38 12.77 11.59
C GLU A 431 5.18 11.80 10.71
N TRP A 432 6.44 11.49 11.07
CA TRP A 432 7.27 10.53 10.35
C TRP A 432 6.68 9.13 10.43
N GLN A 433 6.32 8.59 9.27
CA GLN A 433 5.80 7.24 9.10
C GLN A 433 6.97 6.31 8.76
N TRP A 434 7.34 5.44 9.69
CA TRP A 434 8.41 4.47 9.51
C TRP A 434 7.94 3.31 8.64
N GLN A 435 8.68 2.99 7.57
CA GLN A 435 8.42 1.82 6.75
C GLN A 435 8.96 0.56 7.47
N SER A 436 8.13 -0.47 7.64
CA SER A 436 8.51 -1.79 8.19
C SER A 436 8.16 -2.89 7.20
N GLU A 437 9.05 -3.85 7.02
CA GLU A 437 8.94 -4.93 6.03
C GLU A 437 8.05 -6.12 6.47
N ASP A 438 7.59 -6.17 7.72
CA ASP A 438 6.90 -7.35 8.26
C ASP A 438 5.60 -6.97 9.01
N LYS A 439 4.48 -7.59 8.61
CA LYS A 439 3.14 -7.35 9.20
C LYS A 439 2.87 -8.21 10.44
N ASP A 440 3.60 -9.31 10.66
CA ASP A 440 3.46 -10.14 11.88
C ASP A 440 4.44 -9.73 12.99
N THR A 441 5.48 -8.98 12.62
CA THR A 441 6.42 -8.38 13.56
C THR A 441 6.35 -6.86 13.49
N ALA A 442 5.22 -6.29 13.95
CA ALA A 442 5.18 -4.89 14.43
C ALA A 442 6.13 -4.73 15.62
N THR A 443 7.41 -4.89 15.35
CA THR A 443 8.52 -4.98 16.29
C THR A 443 8.78 -3.59 16.77
N LEU A 444 8.46 -3.42 18.04
CA LEU A 444 8.37 -2.13 18.69
C LEU A 444 9.61 -1.80 19.50
N ALA A 445 10.73 -2.40 19.10
CA ALA A 445 12.01 -1.73 19.23
C ALA A 445 12.08 -0.71 18.09
N VAL A 446 12.35 0.56 18.43
CA VAL A 446 12.67 1.65 17.49
C VAL A 446 11.46 2.38 16.88
N GLN A 447 10.58 2.92 17.72
CA GLN A 447 9.97 4.23 17.47
C GLN A 447 10.85 5.29 18.15
N PRO A 448 10.92 6.55 17.67
CA PRO A 448 11.81 7.55 18.26
C PRO A 448 11.51 7.77 19.76
N PRO A 449 12.49 8.18 20.57
CA PRO A 449 12.27 8.57 21.96
C PRO A 449 11.15 9.62 22.05
N GLY A 450 10.18 9.41 22.94
CA GLY A 450 9.14 10.41 23.24
C GLY A 450 7.70 10.08 22.84
N ARG A 451 7.41 8.89 22.27
CA ARG A 451 6.01 8.39 22.20
C ARG A 451 5.68 7.48 23.39
N PRO A 452 4.50 7.62 24.02
CA PRO A 452 4.08 6.81 25.17
C PRO A 452 3.91 5.30 24.88
N ASP A 453 3.88 4.93 23.60
CA ASP A 453 3.66 3.55 23.16
C ASP A 453 4.96 2.83 22.70
N ALA A 454 6.11 3.49 22.78
CA ALA A 454 7.40 2.96 22.34
C ALA A 454 8.09 2.12 23.43
N CYS A 455 8.62 0.94 23.07
CA CYS A 455 9.40 0.10 23.98
C CYS A 455 10.90 0.35 23.78
N SER A 456 11.40 1.47 24.29
CA SER A 456 12.84 1.81 24.16
C SER A 456 13.72 1.04 25.15
N HIS A 457 13.15 0.70 26.31
CA HIS A 457 13.85 0.03 27.39
C HIS A 457 12.94 -1.00 28.08
N PHE A 458 13.54 -2.08 28.59
CA PHE A 458 12.89 -3.03 29.46
C PHE A 458 13.16 -2.67 30.93
N LYS A 459 12.08 -2.52 31.70
CA LYS A 459 12.13 -2.42 33.17
C LYS A 459 12.13 -3.79 33.85
N LEU A 460 11.72 -4.82 33.12
CA LEU A 460 11.71 -6.22 33.57
C LEU A 460 11.86 -7.11 32.33
N LEU A 461 12.68 -8.14 32.45
CA LEU A 461 12.82 -9.21 31.47
C LEU A 461 12.50 -10.53 32.16
N GLU A 462 11.59 -11.31 31.61
CA GLU A 462 11.22 -12.64 32.08
C GLU A 462 11.67 -13.69 31.07
N ALA A 463 12.08 -14.85 31.59
CA ALA A 463 12.40 -16.02 30.79
C ALA A 463 11.54 -17.20 31.25
N GLU A 464 10.72 -17.70 30.35
CA GLU A 464 9.87 -18.88 30.49
C GLU A 464 10.61 -20.08 29.90
N LEU A 465 10.86 -21.10 30.70
CA LEU A 465 11.48 -22.36 30.31
C LEU A 465 10.41 -23.45 30.26
N LYS A 466 10.38 -24.20 29.15
CA LYS A 466 9.52 -25.40 29.00
C LYS A 466 10.33 -26.65 28.73
N LEU A 467 9.96 -27.73 29.41
CA LEU A 467 10.45 -29.08 29.18
C LEU A 467 9.31 -29.97 28.71
N GLY A 468 9.65 -31.04 27.98
CA GLY A 468 8.69 -32.06 27.58
C GLY A 468 8.02 -32.73 28.79
N ASN A 469 6.79 -33.22 28.62
CA ASN A 469 5.95 -33.75 29.70
C ASN A 469 5.96 -35.29 29.83
N GLY A 470 6.77 -35.99 29.04
CA GLY A 470 6.97 -37.43 29.16
C GLY A 470 7.73 -37.81 30.43
N TYR A 471 7.53 -39.04 30.91
CA TYR A 471 8.06 -39.52 32.21
C TYR A 471 9.59 -39.37 32.37
N PHE A 472 10.35 -39.39 31.27
CA PHE A 472 11.82 -39.24 31.26
C PHE A 472 12.28 -37.92 30.66
N GLU A 473 11.42 -36.91 30.59
CA GLU A 473 11.71 -35.66 29.86
C GLU A 473 12.22 -34.52 30.77
N GLY A 474 12.44 -34.79 32.07
CA GLY A 474 13.11 -33.91 33.04
C GLY A 474 14.62 -34.15 33.13
N THR A 475 15.35 -33.31 33.87
CA THR A 475 16.82 -33.44 34.02
C THR A 475 17.33 -33.23 35.45
N TRP A 476 18.44 -33.89 35.78
CA TRP A 476 19.25 -33.65 36.99
C TRP A 476 20.26 -32.50 36.84
N ASP A 477 20.25 -31.78 35.72
CA ASP A 477 21.08 -30.62 35.49
C ASP A 477 20.36 -29.31 35.89
N ASP A 478 21.14 -28.31 36.31
CA ASP A 478 20.69 -26.91 36.38
C ASP A 478 20.66 -26.33 34.97
N ILE A 479 19.59 -25.60 34.62
CA ILE A 479 19.43 -24.94 33.33
C ILE A 479 19.72 -23.45 33.48
N GLU A 480 20.70 -22.95 32.72
CA GLU A 480 21.17 -21.57 32.78
C GLU A 480 21.03 -20.84 31.44
N LEU A 481 20.59 -19.59 31.50
CA LEU A 481 20.49 -18.65 30.38
C LEU A 481 21.59 -17.59 30.48
N CYS A 482 22.43 -17.50 29.46
CA CYS A 482 23.44 -16.46 29.33
C CYS A 482 23.11 -15.50 28.19
N PHE A 483 23.54 -14.26 28.36
CA PHE A 483 23.43 -13.21 27.34
C PHE A 483 24.81 -12.87 26.80
N ASP A 484 24.91 -12.65 25.50
CA ASP A 484 26.19 -12.36 24.84
C ASP A 484 26.86 -11.10 25.39
N GLY A 485 28.18 -11.15 25.53
CA GLY A 485 28.98 -10.09 26.15
C GLY A 485 28.75 -9.86 27.65
N ARG A 486 27.97 -10.72 28.34
CA ARG A 486 27.71 -10.62 29.78
C ARG A 486 28.43 -11.73 30.56
N PRO A 487 29.09 -11.40 31.68
CA PRO A 487 29.91 -12.36 32.42
C PRO A 487 29.10 -13.32 33.31
N LYS A 488 27.82 -13.00 33.57
CA LYS A 488 26.94 -13.78 34.44
C LYS A 488 25.78 -14.38 33.65
N CYS A 489 25.36 -15.57 34.08
CA CYS A 489 24.19 -16.27 33.55
C CYS A 489 23.10 -16.36 34.61
N HIS A 490 21.85 -16.37 34.16
CA HIS A 490 20.66 -16.52 34.98
C HIS A 490 20.29 -17.98 35.12
N ILE A 491 20.01 -18.48 36.32
CA ILE A 491 19.51 -19.85 36.52
C ILE A 491 18.00 -19.84 36.27
N LEU A 492 17.55 -20.59 35.26
CA LEU A 492 16.12 -20.72 34.92
C LEU A 492 15.43 -21.74 35.82
N ALA A 493 16.07 -22.90 36.03
CA ALA A 493 15.59 -23.96 36.90
C ALA A 493 16.78 -24.77 37.44
N ARG A 494 16.57 -25.39 38.61
CA ARG A 494 17.50 -26.34 39.21
C ARG A 494 16.88 -27.72 39.17
N GLU A 495 17.59 -28.69 38.60
CA GLU A 495 17.15 -30.08 38.43
C GLU A 495 15.65 -30.20 38.09
N PRO A 496 15.15 -29.57 37.00
CA PRO A 496 13.72 -29.50 36.71
C PRO A 496 13.12 -30.85 36.33
N GLU A 497 11.92 -31.11 36.86
CA GLU A 497 11.11 -32.28 36.52
C GLU A 497 10.53 -32.16 35.10
N HIS A 498 10.07 -33.29 34.55
CA HIS A 498 9.35 -33.28 33.28
C HIS A 498 8.08 -32.41 33.38
N GLY A 499 7.67 -31.81 32.27
CA GLY A 499 6.51 -30.92 32.20
C GLY A 499 6.73 -29.58 32.90
N THR A 500 7.96 -29.26 33.31
CA THR A 500 8.30 -27.95 33.85
C THR A 500 7.91 -26.85 32.86
N ASP A 501 7.04 -25.94 33.31
CA ASP A 501 6.68 -24.70 32.64
C ASP A 501 6.89 -23.56 33.65
N ARG A 502 8.07 -22.92 33.61
CA ARG A 502 8.52 -22.02 34.66
C ARG A 502 8.98 -20.69 34.09
N THR A 503 8.32 -19.63 34.51
CA THR A 503 8.74 -18.24 34.24
C THR A 503 9.57 -17.69 35.40
N THR A 504 10.75 -17.13 35.09
CA THR A 504 11.60 -16.45 36.08
C THR A 504 11.99 -15.04 35.64
N PRO A 505 11.98 -14.04 36.53
CA PRO A 505 12.50 -12.72 36.23
C PRO A 505 14.03 -12.75 36.17
N VAL A 506 14.59 -12.19 35.11
CA VAL A 506 16.02 -12.05 34.91
C VAL A 506 16.54 -10.88 35.76
N ASN A 507 17.55 -11.11 36.59
CA ASN A 507 18.14 -10.05 37.41
C ASN A 507 18.96 -9.09 36.54
N LEU A 508 18.32 -8.00 36.09
CA LEU A 508 18.91 -7.06 35.15
C LEU A 508 20.17 -6.39 35.72
N LYS A 509 20.15 -6.00 36.99
CA LYS A 509 21.30 -5.35 37.64
C LYS A 509 22.49 -6.27 37.75
N GLU A 510 22.25 -7.54 38.06
CA GLU A 510 23.33 -8.51 38.17
C GLU A 510 23.98 -8.83 36.81
N ILE A 511 23.16 -8.97 35.76
CA ILE A 511 23.64 -9.45 34.45
C ILE A 511 24.11 -8.29 33.55
N PHE A 512 23.39 -7.18 33.57
CA PHE A 512 23.61 -6.03 32.71
C PHE A 512 24.17 -4.81 33.43
N GLY A 513 24.25 -4.84 34.77
CA GLY A 513 24.73 -3.70 35.57
C GLY A 513 23.71 -2.57 35.72
N SER A 514 22.47 -2.76 35.28
CA SER A 514 21.42 -1.73 35.29
C SER A 514 20.06 -2.31 35.65
N GLU A 515 19.23 -1.55 36.38
CA GLU A 515 17.84 -1.91 36.71
C GLU A 515 16.91 -1.83 35.47
N VAL A 516 17.39 -1.19 34.40
CA VAL A 516 16.68 -0.97 33.15
C VAL A 516 17.65 -1.16 32.00
N ILE A 517 17.27 -1.90 30.96
CA ILE A 517 18.14 -2.15 29.79
C ILE A 517 17.47 -1.68 28.49
N PRO A 518 18.24 -1.26 27.47
CA PRO A 518 17.68 -0.95 26.15
C PRO A 518 16.94 -2.16 25.55
N ALA A 519 16.01 -1.93 24.63
CA ALA A 519 15.28 -2.98 23.93
C ALA A 519 15.82 -3.18 22.49
N PRO A 520 16.42 -4.34 22.14
CA PRO A 520 17.07 -5.31 23.01
C PRO A 520 18.55 -4.97 23.27
N GLY A 521 18.94 -4.88 24.53
CA GLY A 521 20.29 -4.53 25.00
C GLY A 521 21.30 -5.68 24.98
N PHE A 522 21.03 -6.73 24.18
CA PHE A 522 21.86 -7.91 23.99
C PHE A 522 21.60 -8.52 22.60
N ARG A 523 22.61 -9.18 22.03
CA ARG A 523 22.60 -9.64 20.62
C ARG A 523 22.34 -11.13 20.44
N ALA A 524 22.67 -11.94 21.45
CA ALA A 524 22.47 -13.38 21.40
C ALA A 524 22.25 -13.94 22.80
N ILE A 525 21.63 -15.11 22.84
CA ILE A 525 21.49 -15.91 24.06
C ILE A 525 22.17 -17.26 23.88
N LYS A 526 22.56 -17.84 25.01
CA LYS A 526 23.05 -19.22 25.10
C LYS A 526 22.39 -19.90 26.27
N VAL A 527 21.92 -21.11 26.05
CA VAL A 527 21.28 -21.94 27.06
C VAL A 527 22.22 -23.10 27.33
N TYR A 528 22.43 -23.37 28.61
CA TYR A 528 23.35 -24.41 29.05
C TYR A 528 22.67 -25.37 30.02
N SER A 529 22.97 -26.65 29.82
CA SER A 529 22.81 -27.70 30.83
C SER A 529 24.07 -27.72 31.68
N LYS A 530 23.94 -27.62 33.00
CA LYS A 530 25.05 -27.55 33.95
C LYS A 530 24.86 -28.58 35.05
N THR A 531 25.95 -29.21 35.49
CA THR A 531 25.90 -30.18 36.58
C THR A 531 25.19 -29.59 37.81
N GLY A 532 24.18 -30.31 38.31
CA GLY A 532 23.45 -29.95 39.53
C GLY A 532 24.38 -29.85 40.74
N ALA A 533 24.02 -29.01 41.72
CA ALA A 533 24.91 -28.66 42.84
C ALA A 533 25.37 -29.86 43.69
N ASN A 534 24.60 -30.95 43.70
CA ASN A 534 24.89 -32.17 44.46
C ASN A 534 25.19 -33.39 43.55
N ARG A 535 25.57 -33.15 42.30
CA ARG A 535 25.82 -34.19 41.28
C ARG A 535 27.28 -34.23 40.85
N SER A 536 27.73 -35.39 40.39
CA SER A 536 29.02 -35.55 39.71
C SER A 536 28.93 -35.10 38.25
N ASN A 537 30.03 -34.64 37.66
CA ASN A 537 30.06 -34.32 36.22
C ASN A 537 29.80 -35.57 35.34
N ALA A 538 29.95 -36.78 35.89
CA ALA A 538 29.60 -38.04 35.22
C ALA A 538 28.07 -38.32 35.24
N ASP A 539 27.31 -37.66 36.12
CA ASP A 539 25.87 -37.87 36.24
C ASP A 539 25.14 -37.10 35.13
N THR A 540 25.02 -37.67 33.95
CA THR A 540 24.31 -37.08 32.80
C THR A 540 23.03 -37.84 32.48
N ASP A 541 22.00 -37.14 32.07
CA ASP A 541 20.75 -37.72 31.61
C ASP A 541 20.26 -37.11 30.29
N TRP A 542 19.49 -37.90 29.55
CA TRP A 542 18.74 -37.40 28.40
C TRP A 542 17.48 -36.73 28.90
N TRP A 543 17.17 -35.57 28.35
CA TRP A 543 15.95 -34.83 28.68
C TRP A 543 15.42 -34.08 27.47
N LYS A 544 14.18 -33.62 27.54
CA LYS A 544 13.50 -32.99 26.40
C LYS A 544 13.36 -31.50 26.60
N TYR A 545 14.12 -30.74 25.83
CA TYR A 545 14.08 -29.29 25.79
C TYR A 545 12.98 -28.82 24.84
N ASP A 546 11.90 -28.26 25.40
CA ASP A 546 10.79 -27.73 24.60
C ASP A 546 11.01 -26.26 24.21
N GLY A 547 11.72 -25.48 25.03
CA GLY A 547 12.20 -24.16 24.59
C GLY A 547 12.27 -23.10 25.68
N ILE A 548 12.65 -21.90 25.26
CA ILE A 548 12.61 -20.69 26.08
C ILE A 548 11.86 -19.57 25.35
N THR A 549 10.96 -18.91 26.07
CA THR A 549 10.31 -17.67 25.66
C THR A 549 10.83 -16.52 26.52
N LEU A 550 11.21 -15.41 25.90
CA LEU A 550 11.59 -14.19 26.62
C LEU A 550 10.46 -13.17 26.57
N ARG A 551 10.17 -12.48 27.68
CA ARG A 551 9.17 -11.40 27.75
C ARG A 551 9.77 -10.12 28.33
N GLY A 552 9.74 -9.04 27.56
CA GLY A 552 10.24 -7.73 27.94
C GLY A 552 9.09 -6.80 28.31
N HIS A 553 9.08 -6.32 29.54
CA HIS A 553 8.12 -5.32 30.02
C HIS A 553 8.69 -3.93 29.79
N CYS A 554 7.97 -3.11 29.03
CA CYS A 554 8.47 -1.81 28.59
C CYS A 554 8.51 -0.79 29.75
N GLN A 555 9.57 -0.01 29.82
CA GLN A 555 9.65 1.14 30.71
C GLN A 555 8.76 2.26 30.15
N GLY A 556 7.89 2.84 30.98
CA GLY A 556 6.99 3.93 30.57
C GLY A 556 5.74 3.50 29.79
N SER A 557 5.54 2.19 29.56
CA SER A 557 4.36 1.64 28.91
C SER A 557 3.83 0.42 29.66
N PRO A 558 2.50 0.18 29.73
CA PRO A 558 1.93 -1.02 30.35
C PRO A 558 2.01 -2.27 29.45
N ARG A 559 2.60 -2.15 28.26
CA ARG A 559 2.64 -3.22 27.26
C ARG A 559 3.86 -4.12 27.45
N VAL A 560 3.75 -5.36 26.99
CA VAL A 560 4.78 -6.41 27.07
C VAL A 560 5.09 -6.93 25.68
N VAL A 561 6.37 -7.08 25.37
CA VAL A 561 6.85 -7.76 24.16
C VAL A 561 7.35 -9.15 24.49
N GLU A 562 7.31 -10.07 23.54
CA GLU A 562 7.84 -11.42 23.66
C GLU A 562 8.72 -11.79 22.47
N ALA A 563 9.68 -12.68 22.70
CA ALA A 563 10.49 -13.31 21.67
C ALA A 563 10.29 -14.82 21.74
N LEU A 564 9.77 -15.40 20.66
CA LEU A 564 9.43 -16.83 20.55
C LEU A 564 10.46 -17.67 19.76
N LYS A 565 11.54 -17.06 19.26
CA LYS A 565 12.53 -17.72 18.40
C LYS A 565 13.10 -19.03 18.98
N PHE A 566 13.17 -19.11 20.30
CA PHE A 566 13.73 -20.23 21.05
C PHE A 566 12.67 -21.13 21.70
N ALA A 567 11.39 -20.90 21.43
CA ALA A 567 10.27 -21.72 21.90
C ALA A 567 9.96 -22.89 20.93
N ASN A 568 9.23 -23.89 21.43
CA ASN A 568 8.70 -25.03 20.66
C ASN A 568 9.76 -25.78 19.82
N LYS A 569 10.92 -26.07 20.41
CA LYS A 569 12.01 -26.82 19.77
C LYS A 569 11.75 -28.33 19.77
N ASP A 570 11.20 -28.85 20.87
CA ASP A 570 10.93 -30.27 21.06
C ASP A 570 12.15 -31.19 20.81
N GLU A 571 13.30 -30.86 21.39
CA GLU A 571 14.58 -31.54 21.12
C GLU A 571 15.07 -32.37 22.31
N TRP A 572 15.52 -33.60 22.05
CA TRP A 572 16.25 -34.41 23.03
C TRP A 572 17.69 -33.92 23.14
N VAL A 573 18.10 -33.59 24.36
CA VAL A 573 19.43 -33.07 24.66
C VAL A 573 20.05 -33.84 25.82
N ILE A 574 21.38 -33.79 25.90
CA ILE A 574 22.17 -34.40 26.97
C ILE A 574 23.39 -33.52 27.24
N ARG A 575 23.76 -33.35 28.51
CA ARG A 575 25.06 -32.76 28.87
C ARG A 575 26.15 -33.77 28.55
N LYS A 576 27.23 -33.33 27.92
CA LYS A 576 28.37 -34.20 27.62
C LYS A 576 28.95 -34.76 28.91
N GLU A 577 29.23 -36.05 28.92
CA GLU A 577 29.81 -36.74 30.07
C GLU A 577 31.12 -36.06 30.48
N ASN A 578 31.30 -35.84 31.79
CA ASN A 578 32.44 -35.14 32.39
C ASN A 578 32.57 -33.64 32.07
N ASP A 579 31.74 -33.06 31.20
CA ASP A 579 31.65 -31.62 31.04
C ASP A 579 30.85 -31.02 32.19
N TYR A 580 31.42 -30.05 32.90
CA TYR A 580 30.70 -29.28 33.92
C TYR A 580 29.48 -28.53 33.36
N ARG A 581 29.51 -28.23 32.05
CA ARG A 581 28.47 -27.45 31.37
C ARG A 581 28.48 -27.71 29.86
N THR A 582 27.32 -27.95 29.27
CA THR A 582 27.16 -28.11 27.80
C THR A 582 26.14 -27.12 27.27
N GLN A 583 26.47 -26.48 26.14
CA GLN A 583 25.54 -25.59 25.45
C GLN A 583 24.50 -26.44 24.70
N ILE A 584 23.22 -26.23 25.01
CA ILE A 584 22.11 -26.98 24.38
C ILE A 584 21.38 -26.14 23.33
N ALA A 585 21.38 -24.81 23.49
CA ALA A 585 20.80 -23.90 22.50
C ALA A 585 21.59 -22.59 22.45
N SER A 586 21.65 -21.98 21.28
CA SER A 586 22.17 -20.63 21.10
C SER A 586 21.56 -19.98 19.88
N GLY A 587 21.51 -18.67 19.87
CA GLY A 587 21.22 -17.94 18.65
C GLY A 587 21.21 -16.44 18.85
N GLU A 588 21.32 -15.73 17.74
CA GLU A 588 21.14 -14.29 17.70
C GLU A 588 19.68 -13.94 17.96
N LEU A 589 19.47 -12.88 18.73
CA LEU A 589 18.17 -12.32 19.01
C LEU A 589 18.17 -10.86 18.56
N ALA A 590 17.78 -10.65 17.31
CA ALA A 590 17.68 -9.33 16.71
C ALA A 590 16.45 -8.57 17.24
N ALA A 591 16.45 -7.25 17.10
CA ALA A 591 15.34 -6.39 17.53
C ALA A 591 14.00 -6.74 16.85
N ASN A 592 14.04 -7.24 15.62
CA ASN A 592 12.88 -7.70 14.87
C ASN A 592 12.33 -9.07 15.32
N GLU A 593 12.95 -9.73 16.30
CA GLU A 593 12.45 -10.99 16.87
C GLU A 593 11.46 -10.74 18.03
N TRP A 594 11.29 -9.48 18.45
CA TRP A 594 10.43 -9.07 19.57
C TRP A 594 9.07 -8.56 19.10
N ARG A 595 7.99 -9.29 19.42
CA ARG A 595 6.62 -8.93 19.04
C ARG A 595 5.77 -8.55 20.25
N TRP A 596 4.67 -7.82 20.06
CA TRP A 596 3.75 -7.56 21.16
C TRP A 596 3.00 -8.82 21.60
N VAL A 597 2.88 -9.01 22.92
CA VAL A 597 1.92 -9.96 23.47
C VAL A 597 0.51 -9.45 23.15
N LYS A 598 -0.31 -10.27 22.48
CA LYS A 598 -1.72 -9.94 22.21
C LYS A 598 -2.44 -9.81 23.56
N LYS A 599 -3.25 -8.75 23.72
CA LYS A 599 -4.19 -8.70 24.85
C LYS A 599 -5.29 -9.72 24.55
N ASP A 600 -5.48 -10.66 25.47
CA ASP A 600 -6.65 -11.52 25.51
C ASP A 600 -7.94 -10.71 25.70
#